data_AF-A0A061R473-F1
#
_entry.id   AF-A0A061R473-F1
#
_cell.length_a   1.000
_cell.length_b   1.000
_cell.length_c   1.000
_cell.angle_alpha   90.00
_cell.angle_beta   90.00
_cell.angle_gamma   90.00
#
_symmetry.space_group_name_H-M   'P 1'
#
loop_
_entity.id
_entity.type
_entity.pdbx_description
1 polymer ?
#
loop_
_entity_poly.entity_id
_entity_poly.type
_entity_poly.pdbx_seq_one_letter_code
_entity_poly.pdbx_strand_id
1 'polypeptide(L)'
;MPEITPTVKFSVVAREWRCKWSSDNDKASLNACQALLDSTLPLLKAIPGVKNVQRVVCGSCLDFKVITGLEAGAVADWEANGFAPEKQFLEKLAAIPGVTNVETQTYTLENMLDAEST
;
A
#
# COMPACT_ATOMS: atom_id res chain seq x y z
N MET A 1 14.91 -15.73 7.76
CA MET A 1 14.47 -14.55 6.98
C MET A 1 14.39 -14.99 5.54
N PRO A 2 13.23 -14.85 4.88
CA PRO A 2 13.11 -15.16 3.46
C PRO A 2 14.11 -14.38 2.61
N GLU A 3 14.45 -14.94 1.44
CA GLU A 3 15.48 -14.41 0.57
C GLU A 3 15.07 -14.49 -0.90
N ILE A 4 15.43 -13.46 -1.67
CA ILE A 4 15.31 -13.44 -3.14
C ILE A 4 16.57 -14.06 -3.76
N THR A 5 17.73 -13.74 -3.17
CA THR A 5 19.04 -14.35 -3.42
C THR A 5 19.77 -14.45 -2.08
N PRO A 6 20.89 -15.20 -1.98
CA PRO A 6 21.63 -15.32 -0.71
C PRO A 6 22.06 -13.99 -0.07
N THR A 7 22.18 -12.92 -0.85
CA THR A 7 22.57 -11.57 -0.40
C THR A 7 21.40 -10.58 -0.30
N VAL A 8 20.21 -10.95 -0.76
CA VAL A 8 19.01 -10.09 -0.75
C VAL A 8 17.94 -10.76 0.10
N LYS A 9 17.94 -10.43 1.38
CA LYS A 9 17.02 -10.95 2.40
C LYS A 9 16.02 -9.87 2.81
N PHE A 10 14.86 -10.28 3.29
CA PHE A 10 13.80 -9.36 3.67
C PHE A 10 12.95 -9.86 4.83
N SER A 11 12.54 -8.92 5.68
CA SER A 11 11.67 -9.16 6.83
C SER A 11 10.19 -8.90 6.54
N VAL A 12 9.88 -8.06 5.53
CA VAL A 12 8.52 -7.62 5.21
C VAL A 12 8.18 -7.89 3.75
N VAL A 13 6.95 -8.34 3.51
CA VAL A 13 6.31 -8.33 2.18
C VAL A 13 5.23 -7.26 2.19
N ALA A 14 5.26 -6.39 1.19
CA ALA A 14 4.35 -5.26 1.06
C ALA A 14 3.45 -5.40 -0.16
N ARG A 15 2.19 -5.03 0.02
CA ARG A 15 1.20 -4.88 -1.04
C ARG A 15 0.89 -3.40 -1.22
N GLU A 16 1.20 -2.89 -2.41
CA GLU A 16 0.92 -1.52 -2.83
C GLU A 16 -0.36 -1.48 -3.68
N TRP A 17 -1.26 -0.57 -3.32
CA TRP A 17 -2.37 -0.11 -4.15
C TRP A 17 -2.04 1.31 -4.59
N ARG A 18 -2.09 1.58 -5.89
CA ARG A 18 -1.72 2.89 -6.42
C ARG A 18 -2.70 3.39 -7.44
N CYS A 19 -2.74 4.72 -7.57
CA CYS A 19 -3.39 5.40 -8.68
C CYS A 19 -2.70 6.74 -8.96
N LYS A 20 -3.05 7.35 -10.10
CA LYS A 20 -2.82 8.76 -10.35
C LYS A 20 -4.04 9.56 -9.92
N TRP A 21 -3.82 10.67 -9.23
CA TRP A 21 -4.85 11.67 -8.94
C TRP A 21 -4.72 12.86 -9.91
N SER A 22 -5.73 13.72 -9.97
CA SER A 22 -5.72 14.96 -10.77
C SER A 22 -5.60 16.19 -9.88
N SER A 23 -4.80 17.16 -10.32
CA SER A 23 -4.68 18.50 -9.71
C SER A 23 -5.91 19.39 -9.92
N ASP A 24 -6.86 18.98 -10.74
CA ASP A 24 -8.07 19.75 -11.05
C ASP A 24 -8.98 19.88 -9.83
N ASN A 25 -9.87 20.88 -9.88
CA ASN A 25 -10.91 21.12 -8.87
C ASN A 25 -10.35 21.16 -7.43
N ASP A 26 -9.27 21.91 -7.23
CA ASP A 26 -8.55 22.00 -5.95
C ASP A 26 -8.15 20.61 -5.39
N LYS A 27 -7.66 19.74 -6.28
CA LYS A 27 -7.22 18.38 -5.97
C LYS A 27 -8.33 17.52 -5.36
N ALA A 28 -9.58 17.73 -5.78
CA ALA A 28 -10.74 16.99 -5.25
C ALA A 28 -10.56 15.46 -5.31
N SER A 29 -9.94 14.94 -6.37
CA SER A 29 -9.65 13.50 -6.50
C SER A 29 -8.71 12.98 -5.40
N LEU A 30 -7.69 13.75 -5.02
CA LEU A 30 -6.77 13.39 -3.93
C LEU A 30 -7.48 13.38 -2.57
N ASN A 31 -8.37 14.35 -2.33
CA ASN A 31 -9.20 14.38 -1.11
C ASN A 31 -10.11 13.13 -1.04
N ALA A 32 -10.71 12.74 -2.16
CA ALA A 32 -11.53 11.54 -2.24
C ALA A 32 -10.71 10.25 -2.02
N CYS A 33 -9.51 10.15 -2.61
CA CYS A 33 -8.58 9.04 -2.34
C CYS A 33 -8.23 8.94 -0.86
N GLN A 34 -7.96 10.08 -0.21
CA GLN A 34 -7.67 10.11 1.22
C GLN A 34 -8.87 9.65 2.06
N ALA A 35 -10.07 10.17 1.79
CA ALA A 35 -11.27 9.76 2.52
C ALA A 35 -11.57 8.26 2.36
N LEU A 36 -11.34 7.71 1.18
CA LEU A 36 -11.45 6.27 0.93
C LEU A 36 -10.44 5.47 1.77
N LEU A 37 -9.17 5.91 1.83
CA LEU A 37 -8.16 5.32 2.71
C LEU A 37 -8.58 5.41 4.18
N ASP A 38 -9.05 6.57 4.66
CA ASP A 38 -9.43 6.76 6.06
C ASP A 38 -10.54 5.77 6.48
N SER A 39 -11.53 5.54 5.61
CA SER A 39 -12.60 4.57 5.85
C SER A 39 -12.11 3.11 5.82
N THR A 40 -11.01 2.82 5.12
CA THR A 40 -10.46 1.47 4.92
C THR A 40 -9.37 1.15 5.94
N LEU A 41 -8.72 2.17 6.50
CA LEU A 41 -7.56 2.05 7.39
C LEU A 41 -7.81 1.15 8.60
N PRO A 42 -8.99 1.14 9.27
CA PRO A 42 -9.25 0.20 10.35
C PRO A 42 -9.19 -1.26 9.91
N LEU A 43 -9.66 -1.58 8.70
CA LEU A 43 -9.62 -2.94 8.15
C LEU A 43 -8.19 -3.36 7.87
N LEU A 44 -7.37 -2.46 7.29
CA LEU A 44 -5.96 -2.72 7.03
C LEU A 44 -5.18 -2.99 8.33
N LYS A 45 -5.40 -2.16 9.36
CA LYS A 45 -4.75 -2.33 10.67
C LYS A 45 -5.15 -3.61 11.40
N ALA A 46 -6.30 -4.19 11.07
CA ALA A 46 -6.80 -5.41 11.67
C ALA A 46 -6.25 -6.69 11.00
N ILE A 47 -5.55 -6.57 9.87
CA ILE A 47 -4.95 -7.73 9.18
C ILE A 47 -3.85 -8.33 10.09
N PRO A 48 -3.92 -9.63 10.41
CA PRO A 48 -2.90 -10.29 11.21
C PRO A 48 -1.50 -10.13 10.63
N GLY A 49 -0.52 -9.79 11.48
CA GLY A 49 0.87 -9.67 11.07
C GLY A 49 1.26 -8.37 10.35
N VAL A 50 0.34 -7.40 10.24
CA VAL A 50 0.68 -6.06 9.72
C VAL A 50 1.74 -5.39 10.57
N LYS A 51 2.81 -4.94 9.91
CA LYS A 51 3.92 -4.17 10.50
C LYS A 51 3.76 -2.68 10.21
N ASN A 52 3.24 -2.35 9.02
CA ASN A 52 3.02 -0.98 8.63
C ASN A 52 1.84 -0.81 7.66
N VAL A 53 1.24 0.37 7.70
CA VAL A 53 0.36 0.89 6.66
C VAL A 53 0.85 2.30 6.36
N GLN A 54 1.33 2.54 5.14
CA GLN A 54 1.92 3.80 4.72
C GLN A 54 1.15 4.39 3.55
N ARG A 55 1.04 5.72 3.55
CA ARG A 55 0.53 6.48 2.41
C ARG A 55 1.70 7.24 1.77
N VAL A 56 1.83 7.15 0.46
CA VAL A 56 2.76 7.98 -0.32
C VAL A 56 1.96 8.86 -1.26
N VAL A 57 2.25 10.16 -1.25
CA VAL A 57 1.65 11.15 -2.16
C VAL A 57 2.76 11.91 -2.86
N CYS A 58 2.79 11.84 -4.19
CA CYS A 58 3.76 12.52 -5.04
C CYS A 58 3.13 13.79 -5.61
N GLY A 59 3.60 14.96 -5.18
CA GLY A 59 3.07 16.26 -5.63
C GLY A 59 3.37 16.60 -7.11
N SER A 60 4.38 15.97 -7.71
CA SER A 60 4.81 16.23 -9.09
C SER A 60 4.26 15.21 -10.08
N CYS A 61 4.39 13.92 -9.75
CA CYS A 61 3.98 12.81 -10.59
C CYS A 61 2.55 12.32 -10.32
N LEU A 62 1.87 12.97 -9.37
CA LEU A 62 0.46 12.73 -9.01
C LEU A 62 0.15 11.30 -8.57
N ASP A 63 1.12 10.57 -8.02
CA ASP A 63 0.85 9.27 -7.41
C ASP A 63 0.17 9.43 -6.04
N PHE A 64 -0.83 8.58 -5.81
CA PHE A 64 -1.34 8.24 -4.49
C PHE A 64 -1.14 6.74 -4.30
N LYS A 65 -0.46 6.34 -3.23
CA LYS A 65 -0.17 4.95 -2.93
C LYS A 65 -0.56 4.62 -1.49
N VAL A 66 -1.13 3.43 -1.32
CA VAL A 66 -1.37 2.79 -0.02
C VAL A 66 -0.53 1.52 0.02
N ILE A 67 0.38 1.43 0.98
CA ILE A 67 1.31 0.32 1.11
C ILE A 67 1.00 -0.36 2.44
N THR A 68 0.63 -1.65 2.39
CA THR A 68 0.39 -2.47 3.58
C THR A 68 1.49 -3.53 3.65
N GLY A 69 2.36 -3.44 4.66
CA GLY A 69 3.46 -4.36 4.87
C GLY A 69 3.16 -5.34 5.99
N LEU A 70 3.32 -6.63 5.72
CA LEU A 70 3.20 -7.72 6.69
C LEU A 70 4.57 -8.37 6.92
N GLU A 71 4.74 -9.00 8.08
CA GLU A 71 5.83 -9.94 8.27
C GLU A 71 5.84 -10.98 7.15
N ALA A 72 7.02 -11.31 6.62
CA ALA A 72 7.11 -12.15 5.43
C ALA A 72 6.44 -13.54 5.59
N GLY A 73 6.36 -14.07 6.81
CA GLY A 73 5.65 -15.33 7.10
C GLY A 73 4.12 -15.21 7.18
N ALA A 74 3.56 -14.01 7.28
CA ALA A 74 2.13 -13.77 7.48
C ALA A 74 1.38 -13.38 6.19
N VAL A 75 2.09 -13.12 5.09
CA VAL A 75 1.46 -12.63 3.85
C VAL A 75 0.62 -13.69 3.12
N ALA A 76 0.97 -14.98 3.25
CA ALA A 76 0.34 -16.07 2.52
C ALA A 76 -1.17 -16.20 2.84
N ASP A 77 -1.55 -16.01 4.11
CA ASP A 77 -2.95 -16.04 4.53
C ASP A 77 -3.75 -14.85 3.96
N TRP A 78 -3.11 -13.68 3.86
CA TRP A 78 -3.73 -12.50 3.29
C TRP A 78 -3.89 -12.61 1.76
N GLU A 79 -2.88 -13.15 1.08
CA GLU A 79 -2.92 -13.47 -0.35
C GLU A 79 -4.00 -14.51 -0.67
N ALA A 80 -4.10 -15.58 0.13
CA ALA A 80 -5.14 -16.60 -0.02
C ALA A 80 -6.57 -16.03 0.12
N ASN A 81 -6.73 -14.93 0.86
CA ASN A 81 -7.98 -14.18 0.96
C ASN A 81 -8.10 -13.03 -0.06
N GLY A 82 -7.31 -13.07 -1.14
CA GLY A 82 -7.37 -12.08 -2.23
C GLY A 82 -6.98 -10.67 -1.80
N PHE A 83 -6.06 -10.55 -0.83
CA PHE A 83 -5.63 -9.28 -0.25
C PHE A 83 -6.78 -8.42 0.30
N ALA A 84 -7.87 -9.03 0.77
CA ALA A 84 -9.03 -8.28 1.27
C ALA A 84 -8.63 -7.18 2.28
N PRO A 85 -9.14 -5.94 2.15
CA PRO A 85 -10.27 -5.51 1.32
C PRO A 85 -9.90 -4.99 -0.09
N GLU A 86 -8.75 -5.36 -0.66
CA GLU A 86 -8.19 -4.84 -1.93
C GLU A 86 -9.23 -4.65 -3.02
N LYS A 87 -9.98 -5.70 -3.38
CA LYS A 87 -10.96 -5.63 -4.47
C LYS A 87 -11.94 -4.46 -4.30
N GLN A 88 -12.57 -4.36 -3.12
CA GLN A 88 -13.55 -3.30 -2.84
C GLN A 88 -12.90 -1.91 -2.82
N PHE A 89 -11.67 -1.82 -2.32
CA PHE A 89 -10.91 -0.58 -2.31
C PHE A 89 -10.60 -0.10 -3.74
N LEU A 90 -10.07 -0.98 -4.59
CA LEU A 90 -9.70 -0.65 -5.97
C LEU A 90 -10.92 -0.28 -6.83
N GLU A 91 -12.04 -0.98 -6.67
CA GLU A 91 -13.30 -0.65 -7.35
C GLU A 91 -13.76 0.77 -6.99
N LYS A 92 -13.74 1.13 -5.70
CA LYS A 92 -14.11 2.47 -5.23
C LYS A 92 -13.10 3.53 -5.68
N LEU A 93 -11.80 3.20 -5.67
CA LEU A 93 -10.73 4.09 -6.10
C LEU A 93 -10.86 4.44 -7.57
N ALA A 94 -11.10 3.44 -8.43
CA ALA A 94 -11.30 3.63 -9.87
C ALA A 94 -12.56 4.43 -10.22
N ALA A 95 -13.55 4.45 -9.33
CA ALA A 95 -14.78 5.21 -9.52
C ALA A 95 -14.64 6.71 -9.16
N ILE A 96 -13.53 7.13 -8.54
CA ILE A 96 -13.31 8.53 -8.17
C ILE A 96 -13.05 9.36 -9.44
N PRO A 97 -13.83 10.42 -9.70
CA PRO A 97 -13.55 11.31 -10.84
C PRO A 97 -12.14 11.90 -10.79
N GLY A 98 -11.40 11.80 -11.90
CA GLY A 98 -10.03 12.29 -12.02
C GLY A 98 -8.95 11.30 -11.56
N VAL A 99 -9.33 10.12 -11.05
CA VAL A 99 -8.40 9.03 -10.81
C VAL A 99 -8.12 8.24 -12.08
N THR A 100 -6.86 7.91 -12.33
CA THR A 100 -6.43 7.03 -13.43
C THR A 100 -5.37 6.04 -12.95
N ASN A 101 -4.98 5.09 -13.81
CA ASN A 101 -3.87 4.15 -13.59
C ASN A 101 -3.96 3.42 -12.24
N VAL A 102 -5.14 2.87 -11.93
CA VAL A 102 -5.34 2.03 -10.75
C VAL A 102 -4.62 0.70 -10.95
N GLU A 103 -3.60 0.46 -10.12
CA GLU A 103 -2.72 -0.68 -10.24
C GLU A 103 -2.36 -1.24 -8.85
N THR A 104 -1.85 -2.46 -8.84
CA THR A 104 -1.31 -3.09 -7.63
C THR A 104 0.08 -3.62 -7.88
N GLN A 105 0.91 -3.63 -6.84
CA GLN A 105 2.23 -4.24 -6.89
C GLN A 105 2.54 -4.97 -5.58
N THR A 106 3.24 -6.09 -5.65
CA THR A 106 3.80 -6.78 -4.48
C THR A 106 5.31 -6.70 -4.55
N TYR A 107 5.94 -6.34 -3.44
CA TYR A 107 7.40 -6.28 -3.31
C TYR A 107 7.84 -6.55 -1.88
N THR A 108 9.14 -6.75 -1.68
CA THR A 108 9.74 -6.96 -0.37
C THR A 108 10.32 -5.66 0.17
N LEU A 109 10.30 -5.51 1.50
CA LEU A 109 10.89 -4.38 2.20
C LEU A 109 11.85 -4.90 3.27
N GLU A 110 12.98 -4.22 3.40
CA GLU A 110 13.94 -4.40 4.48
C GLU A 110 14.39 -3.04 5.00
N ASN A 111 14.57 -2.91 6.31
CA ASN A 111 15.14 -1.71 6.89
C ASN A 111 16.66 -1.78 6.79
N MET A 112 17.25 -0.79 6.12
CA MET A 112 18.69 -0.71 5.88
C MET A 112 19.43 0.16 6.92
N LEU A 113 18.75 0.56 8.01
CA LEU A 113 19.38 1.22 9.14
C LEU A 113 20.02 0.17 10.06
N ASP A 114 21.30 0.38 10.39
CA ASP A 114 22.00 -0.45 11.36
C ASP A 114 21.46 -0.17 12.77
N ALA A 115 21.21 -1.23 13.55
CA ALA A 115 20.59 -1.17 14.89
C ALA A 115 21.37 -0.34 15.93
N GLU A 116 22.60 0.08 15.63
CA GLU A 116 23.51 0.79 16.54
C GLU A 116 23.76 2.27 16.17
N SER A 117 22.98 2.83 15.25
CA SER A 117 23.16 4.24 14.79
C SER A 117 22.30 5.26 15.55
N THR A 118 22.16 5.09 16.86
CA THR A 118 21.59 6.08 17.80
C THR A 118 22.57 6.47 18.87
#